data_AF-A0A9D7HXF7-F1
#
_entry.id   AF-A0A9D7HXF7-F1
#
_cell.length_a   1.000
_cell.length_b   1.000
_cell.length_c   1.000
_cell.angle_alpha   90.00
_cell.angle_beta   90.00
_cell.angle_gamma   90.00
#
_symmetry.space_group_name_H-M   'P 1'
#
loop_
_entity.id
_entity.type
_entity.pdbx_description
1 polymer ?
#
loop_
_entity_poly.entity_id
_entity_poly.type
_entity_poly.pdbx_seq_one_letter_code
_entity_poly.pdbx_strand_id
1 'polypeptide(L)' 'MYEEDITNREEAATVFTGLSGGLSLDMPFGKEKLSTIGLDYAYRATNPWSGVHQIGVRISL' A
#
# COMPACT_ATOMS: atom_id res chain seq x y z
N MET A 1 3.96 5.30 -14.57
CA MET A 1 4.37 4.19 -15.44
C MET A 1 3.18 3.91 -16.34
N TYR A 2 3.36 4.04 -17.64
CA TYR A 2 2.32 3.73 -18.64
C TYR A 2 2.70 2.42 -19.31
N GLU A 3 1.72 1.56 -19.52
CA GLU A 3 1.82 0.28 -20.22
C GLU A 3 0.63 0.19 -21.15
N GLU A 4 0.87 -0.25 -22.38
CA GLU A 4 -0.13 -0.30 -23.44
C GLU A 4 -1.21 -1.34 -23.14
N ASP A 5 -0.80 -2.53 -22.71
CA ASP A 5 -1.68 -3.70 -22.51
C ASP A 5 -2.00 -3.98 -21.04
N ILE A 6 -2.05 -2.95 -20.19
CA ILE A 6 -2.21 -3.09 -18.73
C ILE A 6 -3.53 -3.78 -18.31
N THR A 7 -4.50 -3.90 -19.20
CA THR A 7 -5.75 -4.65 -18.96
C THR A 7 -5.76 -6.04 -19.59
N ASN A 8 -4.80 -6.34 -20.48
CA ASN A 8 -4.64 -7.65 -21.11
C ASN A 8 -3.86 -8.59 -20.19
N ARG A 9 -4.46 -9.73 -19.86
CA ARG A 9 -3.89 -10.69 -18.92
C ARG A 9 -2.65 -11.42 -19.47
N GLU A 10 -2.59 -11.63 -20.77
CA GLU A 10 -1.54 -12.44 -21.40
C GLU A 10 -0.32 -11.60 -21.79
N GLU A 11 -0.57 -10.33 -22.11
CA GLU A 11 0.45 -9.42 -22.64
C GLU A 11 0.99 -8.45 -21.57
N ALA A 12 0.25 -8.25 -20.47
CA ALA A 12 0.72 -7.38 -19.39
C ALA A 12 2.03 -7.90 -18.77
N ALA A 13 3.04 -7.04 -18.71
CA ALA A 13 4.32 -7.30 -18.07
C ALA A 13 4.22 -7.27 -16.53
N THR A 14 3.15 -6.71 -15.99
CA THR A 14 2.87 -6.65 -14.56
C THR A 14 1.43 -7.04 -14.25
N VAL A 15 1.26 -7.54 -13.03
CA VAL A 15 -0.04 -7.92 -12.46
C VAL A 15 -0.73 -6.75 -11.79
N PHE A 16 -0.01 -5.64 -11.59
CA PHE A 16 -0.51 -4.43 -10.95
C PHE A 16 -1.22 -3.59 -11.98
N THR A 17 -2.53 -3.50 -11.84
CA THR A 17 -3.40 -2.81 -12.78
C THR A 17 -4.25 -1.81 -12.02
N GLY A 18 -4.55 -0.67 -12.64
CA GLY A 18 -5.44 0.33 -12.04
C GLY A 18 -4.86 1.06 -10.81
N LEU A 19 -5.76 1.53 -9.95
CA LEU A 19 -5.42 2.42 -8.84
C LEU A 19 -4.76 1.71 -7.66
N SER A 20 -3.87 2.44 -7.01
CA SER A 20 -3.23 2.03 -5.76
C SER A 20 -3.26 3.19 -4.78
N GLY A 21 -3.49 2.89 -3.51
CA GLY A 21 -3.53 3.91 -2.47
C GLY A 21 -3.37 3.30 -1.09
N GLY A 22 -3.01 4.14 -0.14
CA GLY A 22 -2.87 3.74 1.25
C GLY A 22 -3.14 4.88 2.21
N LEU A 23 -3.33 4.52 3.46
CA LEU A 23 -3.62 5.38 4.59
C LEU A 23 -2.65 5.02 5.70
N SER A 24 -2.10 6.04 6.33
CA SER A 24 -1.17 5.92 7.45
C SER A 24 -1.66 6.78 8.59
N LEU A 25 -1.72 6.21 9.80
CA LEU A 25 -2.07 6.92 11.03
C LEU A 25 -0.91 6.84 11.99
N ASP A 26 -0.38 8.00 12.37
CA ASP A 26 0.72 8.12 13.32
C ASP A 26 0.18 8.65 14.66
N MET A 27 0.35 7.86 15.72
CA MET A 27 -0.04 8.19 17.08
C MET A 27 1.19 8.44 17.95
N PRO A 28 1.49 9.70 18.32
CA PRO A 28 2.59 10.00 19.21
C PRO A 28 2.29 9.54 20.65
N PHE A 29 3.29 8.99 21.33
CA PHE A 29 3.20 8.46 22.68
C PHE A 29 4.47 8.76 23.51
N GLY A 30 4.41 8.49 24.82
CA GLY A 30 5.50 8.81 25.76
C GLY A 30 5.36 10.19 26.39
N LYS A 31 6.13 10.45 27.46
CA LYS A 31 6.03 11.67 28.28
C LYS A 31 6.25 12.94 27.47
N GLU A 32 7.19 12.91 26.53
CA GLU A 32 7.54 14.05 25.67
C GLU A 32 6.94 13.94 24.26
N LYS A 33 6.11 12.91 23.99
CA LYS A 33 5.55 12.64 22.65
C LYS A 33 6.61 12.50 21.53
N LEU A 34 7.83 12.09 21.89
CA LEU A 34 8.93 11.87 20.94
C LEU A 34 8.80 10.55 20.18
N SER A 35 8.18 9.55 20.81
CA SER A 35 7.97 8.23 20.18
C SER A 35 6.62 8.18 19.46
N THR A 36 6.52 7.40 18.38
CA THR A 36 5.31 7.31 17.54
C THR A 36 4.98 5.86 17.17
N ILE A 37 3.71 5.47 17.30
CA ILE A 37 3.18 4.23 16.75
C ILE A 37 2.45 4.57 15.45
N GLY A 38 2.94 4.05 14.34
CA GLY A 38 2.31 4.15 13.03
C GLY A 38 1.50 2.89 12.70
N LEU A 39 0.31 3.07 12.14
CA LEU A 39 -0.49 2.02 11.51
C LEU A 39 -0.66 2.36 10.04
N ASP A 40 -0.23 1.44 9.18
CA ASP A 40 -0.27 1.60 7.73
C ASP A 40 -1.20 0.56 7.11
N TYR A 41 -2.06 1.02 6.21
CA TYR A 41 -2.86 0.13 5.37
C TYR A 41 -2.80 0.59 3.92
N ALA A 42 -2.47 -0.31 3.01
CA ALA A 42 -2.44 -0.02 1.59
C ALA A 42 -3.16 -1.08 0.77
N TYR A 43 -3.80 -0.63 -0.29
CA TYR A 43 -4.42 -1.44 -1.30
C TYR A 43 -3.81 -1.12 -2.66
N ARG A 44 -3.52 -2.18 -3.41
CA ARG A 44 -3.08 -2.07 -4.80
C ARG A 44 -3.91 -3.00 -5.64
N ALA A 45 -4.61 -2.48 -6.64
CA ALA A 45 -5.38 -3.32 -7.54
C ALA A 45 -4.44 -4.22 -8.38
N THR A 46 -4.88 -5.46 -8.57
CA THR A 46 -4.18 -6.46 -9.38
C THR A 46 -5.17 -7.26 -10.20
N ASN A 47 -4.74 -7.65 -11.40
CA ASN A 47 -5.40 -8.64 -12.23
C ASN A 47 -4.44 -9.83 -12.38
N PRO A 48 -4.81 -11.06 -11.97
CA PRO A 48 -6.16 -11.53 -11.65
C PRO A 48 -6.51 -11.63 -10.16
N TRP A 49 -5.64 -11.19 -9.26
CA TRP A 49 -5.78 -11.49 -7.82
C TRP A 49 -6.71 -10.55 -7.06
N SER A 50 -7.51 -9.74 -7.76
CA SER A 50 -8.49 -8.81 -7.18
C SER A 50 -7.90 -7.85 -6.14
N GLY A 51 -6.61 -7.57 -6.26
CA GLY A 51 -5.87 -6.64 -5.40
C GLY A 51 -4.97 -7.31 -4.36
N VAL A 52 -4.06 -6.50 -3.84
CA VAL A 52 -3.13 -6.83 -2.75
C VAL A 52 -3.40 -5.88 -1.59
N HIS A 53 -3.54 -6.45 -0.40
CA HIS A 53 -3.73 -5.74 0.86
C HIS A 53 -2.42 -5.78 1.66
N GLN A 54 -1.98 -4.63 2.13
CA GLN A 54 -0.78 -4.49 2.96
C GLN A 54 -1.20 -3.87 4.29
N ILE A 55 -0.79 -4.50 5.39
CA ILE A 55 -1.01 -4.00 6.75
C ILE A 55 0.36 -3.90 7.41
N GLY A 56 0.68 -2.73 7.94
CA GLY A 56 1.95 -2.44 8.60
C GLY A 56 1.74 -1.81 9.98
N VAL A 57 2.67 -2.11 10.88
CA VAL A 57 2.81 -1.42 12.15
C VAL A 57 4.25 -0.92 12.25
N ARG A 58 4.42 0.34 12.61
CA ARG A 58 5.72 0.99 12.77
C ARG A 58 5.86 1.53 14.18
N ILE A 59 7.02 1.33 14.78
CA ILE A 59 7.38 1.92 16.08
C ILE A 59 8.62 2.78 15.85
N SER A 60 8.50 4.07 16.12
CA SER A 60 9.60 5.03 16.14
C SER A 60 9.86 5.41 17.60
N LEU A 61 11.09 5.21 18.08
CA LEU A 61 11.48 5.48 19.47
C LEU A 61 12.07 6.88 19.63
#